data_AF-A0A6A4GYA5-F1
#
_entry.id   AF-A0A6A4GYA5-F1
#
_cell.length_a   1.000
_cell.length_b   1.000
_cell.length_c   1.000
_cell.angle_alpha   90.00
_cell.angle_beta   90.00
_cell.angle_gamma   90.00
#
_symmetry.space_group_name_H-M   'P 1'
#
loop_
_entity.id
_entity.type
_entity.pdbx_description
1 polymer ?
#
loop_
_entity_poly.entity_id
_entity_poly.type
_entity_poly.pdbx_seq_one_letter_code
_entity_poly.pdbx_strand_id
1 'polypeptide(L)'
;MGREMDADDYFRKQGFQHMDHAKDGKKKFRLSKERKERVVNRDLAKEKMSTMTVDDILRESEKISDADILKAAGKKFKSITEISESDRGQITLDLLEQRIGKEALDMLPESEARLLRLFFFVGCGGHKSLNAFHYGVVEMRETWKREELKGPCNLANKATDVAIQIATDNTDTEALACCVASSPRGGTKLTELAGALFRHKNHETGYQKKHEMFMQARKQERYGLNPTDSSKRFPDVSNTRYQSHSYAAAELVVFRDDYQELIEEICDGKMKSGTNHLEGNALKGLQDADTLCELGAMALEGLCCSWPYMAESELTLDGKPFIDKTIIPALKLLSDDLPNLNLMISAMFRGATRGWSIFTPEYRDDPSDPTTISSLSPEMLTRLGEIPMTNDANEGPLGSTRVYIRFNPSSDAYMFSAQARATRNNTESFISKLCTFDDQLHVMRLARAEDASGKARKFREEYLRLQKERADSAQIKQANLIQKKSNEAERLNALGAETDRTKILNMTIKELTDQFKVYKSVLMDPILANVTQSSMKKKENWLATVLAAAARISPGSISTTPETTLGPVEAMAKRLQDSMDMDIDDEMDEDMMDLN
;
A
#
# COMPACT_ATOMS: atom_id res chain seq x y z
N MET A 1 3.68 22.94 24.16
CA MET A 1 4.25 23.98 23.27
C MET A 1 4.55 23.34 21.93
N GLY A 2 3.64 23.44 20.97
CA GLY A 2 3.97 23.10 19.58
C GLY A 2 4.85 24.23 19.03
N ARG A 3 6.05 23.91 18.53
CA ARG A 3 6.85 24.90 17.81
C ARG A 3 6.20 25.04 16.42
N GLU A 4 5.79 26.24 16.04
CA GLU A 4 5.45 26.52 14.64
C GLU A 4 6.71 26.32 13.79
N MET A 5 6.62 25.45 12.79
CA MET A 5 7.65 25.29 11.78
C MET A 5 7.26 26.20 10.61
N ASP A 6 8.13 27.13 10.23
CA ASP A 6 8.01 27.84 8.95
C ASP A 6 7.89 26.78 7.84
N ALA A 7 6.81 26.86 7.04
CA ALA A 7 6.53 25.90 5.98
C ALA A 7 7.71 25.78 4.98
N ASP A 8 8.53 26.83 4.84
CA ASP A 8 9.69 26.81 3.97
C ASP A 8 10.94 26.20 4.59
N ASP A 9 11.03 26.11 5.93
CA ASP A 9 12.13 25.43 6.63
C ASP A 9 12.22 23.94 6.26
N TYR A 10 11.07 23.33 6.00
CA TYR A 10 10.99 21.98 5.42
C TYR A 10 11.77 21.88 4.11
N PHE A 11 11.51 22.78 3.15
CA PHE A 11 12.16 22.74 1.83
C PHE A 11 13.65 23.09 1.87
N ARG A 12 14.07 23.97 2.80
CA ARG A 12 15.50 24.26 3.05
C ARG A 12 16.26 23.00 3.46
N LYS A 13 15.66 22.19 4.33
CA LYS A 13 16.29 21.01 4.92
C LYS A 13 16.12 19.75 4.09
N GLN A 14 15.07 19.65 3.27
CA GLN A 14 14.78 18.45 2.50
C GLN A 14 15.87 18.19 1.44
N GLY A 15 16.66 17.12 1.61
CA GLY A 15 17.69 16.69 0.65
C GLY A 15 17.23 15.60 -0.31
N PHE A 16 16.14 14.90 0.00
CA PHE A 16 15.58 13.85 -0.85
C PHE A 16 14.09 13.66 -0.66
N GLN A 17 13.50 12.88 -1.56
CA GLN A 17 12.17 12.30 -1.40
C GLN A 17 12.19 10.79 -1.51
N HIS A 18 11.49 10.18 -0.54
CA HIS A 18 11.35 8.75 -0.39
C HIS A 18 9.88 8.38 -0.56
N MET A 19 9.53 7.93 -1.76
CA MET A 19 8.15 7.61 -2.16
C MET A 19 8.14 6.45 -3.16
N ASP A 20 6.97 5.94 -3.50
CA ASP A 20 6.87 4.93 -4.54
C ASP A 20 7.25 5.50 -5.92
N HIS A 21 7.47 4.61 -6.89
CA HIS A 21 7.86 5.01 -8.26
C HIS A 21 6.64 5.39 -9.13
N ALA A 22 5.49 5.68 -8.51
CA ALA A 22 4.26 5.99 -9.20
C ALA A 22 4.31 7.38 -9.87
N LYS A 23 3.42 7.62 -10.83
CA LYS A 23 3.42 8.84 -11.66
C LYS A 23 3.14 10.10 -10.84
N ASP A 24 2.26 9.99 -9.86
CA ASP A 24 1.95 11.02 -8.86
C ASP A 24 3.14 11.30 -7.93
N GLY A 25 3.88 10.27 -7.51
CA GLY A 25 5.15 10.42 -6.79
C GLY A 25 6.16 11.25 -7.59
N LYS A 26 6.41 10.90 -8.85
CA LYS A 26 7.29 11.67 -9.74
C LYS A 26 6.82 13.11 -9.95
N LYS A 27 5.50 13.33 -10.03
CA LYS A 27 4.92 14.68 -10.12
C LYS A 27 5.17 15.48 -8.84
N LYS A 28 4.98 14.87 -7.66
CA LYS A 28 5.25 15.49 -6.36
C LYS A 28 6.73 15.87 -6.24
N PHE A 29 7.65 14.99 -6.62
CA PHE A 29 9.08 15.27 -6.63
C PHE A 29 9.44 16.51 -7.45
N ARG A 30 8.93 16.61 -8.68
CA ARG A 30 9.15 17.78 -9.53
C ARG A 30 8.66 19.08 -8.87
N LEU A 31 7.43 19.07 -8.35
CA LEU A 31 6.83 20.25 -7.70
C LEU A 31 7.58 20.65 -6.42
N SER A 32 8.05 19.68 -5.64
CA SER A 32 8.84 19.95 -4.45
C SER A 32 10.23 20.48 -4.78
N LYS A 33 10.86 19.99 -5.85
CA LYS A 33 12.12 20.54 -6.36
C LYS A 33 11.96 22.00 -6.77
N GLU A 34 10.92 22.30 -7.56
CA GLU A 34 10.59 23.67 -7.97
C GLU A 34 10.31 24.57 -6.75
N ARG A 35 9.64 24.06 -5.70
CA ARG A 35 9.42 24.82 -4.46
C ARG A 35 10.72 25.07 -3.69
N LYS A 36 11.60 24.07 -3.58
CA LYS A 36 12.90 24.21 -2.94
C LYS A 36 13.75 25.27 -3.63
N GLU A 37 13.83 25.23 -4.96
CA GLU A 37 14.53 26.25 -5.76
C GLU A 37 14.00 27.65 -5.48
N ARG A 38 12.67 27.82 -5.41
CA ARG A 38 12.05 29.10 -5.06
C ARG A 38 12.44 29.60 -3.67
N VAL A 39 12.46 28.71 -2.67
CA VAL A 39 12.84 29.05 -1.30
C VAL A 39 14.31 29.48 -1.23
N VAL A 40 15.21 28.72 -1.88
CA VAL A 40 16.65 29.04 -1.95
C VAL A 40 16.87 30.41 -2.59
N ASN A 41 16.28 30.65 -3.77
CA ASN A 41 16.42 31.93 -4.44
C ASN A 41 15.92 33.07 -3.55
N ARG A 42 14.75 32.91 -2.94
CA ARG A 42 14.21 33.94 -2.05
C ARG A 42 15.13 34.26 -0.89
N ASP A 43 15.68 33.25 -0.23
CA ASP A 43 16.56 33.46 0.93
C ASP A 43 17.84 34.21 0.51
N LEU A 44 18.46 33.81 -0.60
CA LEU A 44 19.62 34.51 -1.17
C LEU A 44 19.28 35.93 -1.64
N ALA A 45 18.08 36.14 -2.18
CA ALA A 45 17.62 37.46 -2.57
C ALA A 45 17.48 38.39 -1.37
N LYS A 46 16.89 37.91 -0.27
CA LYS A 46 16.77 38.69 0.96
C LYS A 46 18.13 39.08 1.52
N GLU A 47 19.07 38.15 1.53
CA GLU A 47 20.45 38.43 1.94
C GLU A 47 21.08 39.48 1.02
N LYS A 48 20.97 39.32 -0.30
CA LYS A 48 21.53 40.26 -1.28
C LYS A 48 20.90 41.64 -1.18
N MET A 49 19.57 41.72 -1.17
CA MET A 49 18.79 42.96 -1.09
C MET A 49 19.06 43.73 0.21
N SER A 50 19.39 43.04 1.32
CA SER A 50 19.77 43.71 2.58
C SER A 50 21.02 44.60 2.44
N THR A 51 21.83 44.37 1.40
CA THR A 51 23.04 45.14 1.09
C THR A 51 22.90 46.07 -0.13
N MET A 52 21.76 46.01 -0.83
CA MET A 52 21.49 46.85 -2.00
C MET A 52 20.91 48.20 -1.60
N THR A 53 21.14 49.21 -2.44
CA THR A 53 20.43 50.49 -2.28
C THR A 53 18.98 50.37 -2.78
N VAL A 54 18.11 51.27 -2.32
CA VAL A 54 16.71 51.33 -2.80
C VAL A 54 16.66 51.55 -4.32
N ASP A 55 17.55 52.39 -4.86
CA ASP A 55 17.62 52.67 -6.29
C ASP A 55 18.00 51.42 -7.10
N ASP A 56 18.92 50.60 -6.59
CA ASP A 56 19.31 49.34 -7.25
C ASP A 56 18.15 48.33 -7.25
N ILE A 57 17.41 48.23 -6.14
CA ILE A 57 16.23 47.35 -6.04
C ILE A 57 15.14 47.82 -7.02
N LEU A 58 14.92 49.13 -7.13
CA LEU A 58 13.96 49.70 -8.08
C LEU A 58 14.36 49.39 -9.53
N ARG A 59 15.65 49.53 -9.88
CA ARG A 59 16.16 49.18 -11.21
C ARG A 59 15.99 47.70 -11.55
N GLU A 60 16.15 46.79 -10.59
CA GLU A 60 15.88 45.37 -10.81
C GLU A 60 14.37 45.10 -10.97
N SER A 61 13.53 45.80 -10.21
CA SER A 61 12.06 45.71 -10.31
C SER A 61 11.55 46.19 -11.67
N GLU A 62 12.13 47.24 -12.24
CA GLU A 62 11.80 47.75 -13.58
C GLU A 62 12.03 46.72 -14.70
N LYS A 63 12.87 45.70 -14.46
CA LYS A 63 13.10 44.61 -15.43
C LYS A 63 11.98 43.55 -15.41
N ILE A 64 11.01 43.65 -14.51
CA ILE A 64 9.84 42.77 -14.43
C ILE A 64 8.72 43.39 -15.25
N SER A 65 8.36 42.75 -16.36
CA SER A 65 7.31 43.26 -17.25
C SER A 65 5.91 42.86 -16.79
N ASP A 66 4.90 43.59 -17.25
CA ASP A 66 3.49 43.23 -17.07
C ASP A 66 3.17 41.82 -17.61
N ALA A 67 3.87 41.39 -18.66
CA ALA A 67 3.75 40.05 -19.23
C ALA A 67 4.29 38.97 -18.27
N ASP A 68 5.36 39.25 -17.53
CA ASP A 68 5.91 38.34 -16.52
C ASP A 68 4.95 38.18 -15.34
N ILE A 69 4.38 39.29 -14.87
CA ILE A 69 3.37 39.30 -13.79
C ILE A 69 2.13 38.50 -14.23
N LEU A 70 1.62 38.73 -15.43
CA LEU A 70 0.46 38.01 -15.96
C LEU A 70 0.73 36.50 -16.12
N LYS A 71 1.94 36.14 -16.56
CA LYS A 71 2.38 34.75 -16.67
C LYS A 71 2.46 34.06 -15.31
N ALA A 72 2.99 34.74 -14.29
CA ALA A 72 3.11 34.22 -12.93
C ALA A 72 1.74 34.09 -12.23
N ALA A 73 0.81 35.02 -12.49
CA ALA A 73 -0.57 34.98 -12.00
C ALA A 73 -1.38 33.79 -12.57
N GLY A 74 -0.91 33.22 -13.68
CA GLY A 74 -1.49 32.04 -14.32
C GLY A 74 -2.68 32.35 -15.23
N LYS A 75 -3.19 31.30 -15.91
CA LYS A 75 -4.17 31.41 -17.01
C LYS A 75 -5.56 31.95 -16.61
N LYS A 76 -5.79 32.21 -15.33
CA LYS A 76 -7.07 32.74 -14.83
C LYS A 76 -7.29 34.20 -15.25
N PHE A 77 -6.21 34.96 -15.38
CA PHE A 77 -6.24 36.38 -15.74
C PHE A 77 -5.83 36.56 -17.21
N LYS A 78 -6.61 37.34 -17.95
CA LYS A 78 -6.36 37.66 -19.37
C LYS A 78 -5.64 39.00 -19.55
N SER A 79 -5.70 39.86 -18.54
CA SER A 79 -5.06 41.18 -18.51
C SER A 79 -4.55 41.48 -17.10
N ILE A 80 -3.48 42.29 -17.00
CA ILE A 80 -2.93 42.72 -15.71
C ILE A 80 -3.93 43.54 -14.89
N THR A 81 -4.86 44.23 -15.56
CA THR A 81 -5.93 45.01 -14.94
C THR A 81 -6.96 44.14 -14.22
N GLU A 82 -6.98 42.83 -14.46
CA GLU A 82 -7.85 41.87 -13.77
C GLU A 82 -7.25 41.38 -12.43
N ILE A 83 -5.98 41.71 -12.16
CA ILE A 83 -5.25 41.34 -10.95
C ILE A 83 -5.32 42.51 -9.97
N SER A 84 -5.63 42.24 -8.70
CA SER A 84 -5.68 43.29 -7.67
C SER A 84 -4.31 43.95 -7.48
N GLU A 85 -4.27 45.22 -7.08
CA GLU A 85 -3.00 45.93 -6.87
C GLU A 85 -2.11 45.25 -5.82
N SER A 86 -2.73 44.73 -4.76
CA SER A 86 -2.03 43.95 -3.72
C SER A 86 -1.43 42.66 -4.29
N ASP A 87 -2.20 41.89 -5.07
CA ASP A 87 -1.72 40.64 -5.67
C ASP A 87 -0.63 40.91 -6.71
N ARG A 88 -0.76 41.98 -7.50
CA ARG A 88 0.28 42.43 -8.42
C ARG A 88 1.56 42.75 -7.66
N GLY A 89 1.47 43.52 -6.57
CA GLY A 89 2.62 43.87 -5.74
C GLY A 89 3.33 42.63 -5.18
N GLN A 90 2.57 41.66 -4.67
CA GLN A 90 3.14 40.41 -4.16
C GLN A 90 3.79 39.58 -5.27
N ILE A 91 3.15 39.44 -6.43
CA ILE A 91 3.72 38.69 -7.57
C ILE A 91 5.00 39.36 -8.06
N THR A 92 5.02 40.69 -8.16
CA THR A 92 6.22 41.45 -8.54
C THR A 92 7.34 41.22 -7.54
N LEU A 93 7.06 41.27 -6.24
CA LEU A 93 8.05 40.99 -5.21
C LEU A 93 8.59 39.56 -5.29
N ASP A 94 7.71 38.57 -5.46
CA ASP A 94 8.11 37.16 -5.61
C ASP A 94 9.03 36.99 -6.84
N LEU A 95 8.68 37.60 -7.97
CA LEU A 95 9.48 37.56 -9.20
C LEU A 95 10.84 38.25 -9.02
N LEU A 96 10.88 39.37 -8.31
CA LEU A 96 12.09 40.11 -7.98
C LEU A 96 13.02 39.25 -7.11
N GLU A 97 12.48 38.65 -6.04
CA GLU A 97 13.20 37.72 -5.18
C GLU A 97 13.71 36.50 -5.98
N GLN A 98 12.92 35.94 -6.88
CA GLN A 98 13.40 34.84 -7.74
C GLN A 98 14.57 35.26 -8.63
N ARG A 99 14.53 36.47 -9.18
CA ARG A 99 15.56 36.98 -10.08
C ARG A 99 16.87 37.26 -9.34
N ILE A 100 16.84 38.13 -8.33
CA ILE A 100 18.02 38.52 -7.55
C ILE A 100 18.62 37.28 -6.88
N GLY A 101 17.76 36.41 -6.35
CA GLY A 101 18.14 35.16 -5.72
C GLY A 101 18.88 34.21 -6.65
N LYS A 102 18.37 34.05 -7.88
CA LYS A 102 19.02 33.21 -8.89
C LYS A 102 20.38 33.79 -9.29
N GLU A 103 20.48 35.10 -9.51
CA GLU A 103 21.76 35.75 -9.83
C GLU A 103 22.76 35.60 -8.68
N ALA A 104 22.31 35.72 -7.43
CA ALA A 104 23.14 35.47 -6.26
C ALA A 104 23.60 34.01 -6.19
N LEU A 105 22.71 33.04 -6.47
CA LEU A 105 23.02 31.61 -6.52
C LEU A 105 24.05 31.28 -7.61
N ASP A 106 23.91 31.85 -8.80
CA ASP A 106 24.81 31.64 -9.94
C ASP A 106 26.22 32.21 -9.69
N MET A 107 26.36 33.15 -8.75
CA MET A 107 27.65 33.73 -8.34
C MET A 107 28.33 32.95 -7.20
N LEU A 108 27.65 31.99 -6.57
CA LEU A 108 28.25 31.15 -5.53
C LEU A 108 29.23 30.13 -6.14
N PRO A 109 30.24 29.67 -5.38
CA PRO A 109 31.02 28.51 -5.75
C PRO A 109 30.12 27.30 -6.02
N GLU A 110 30.44 26.49 -7.03
CA GLU A 110 29.59 25.36 -7.45
C GLU A 110 29.32 24.37 -6.31
N SER A 111 30.29 24.16 -5.41
CA SER A 111 30.11 23.31 -4.22
C SER A 111 29.00 23.82 -3.29
N GLU A 112 28.93 25.13 -3.06
CA GLU A 112 27.91 25.77 -2.21
C GLU A 112 26.55 25.81 -2.92
N ALA A 113 26.53 26.24 -4.18
CA ALA A 113 25.32 26.27 -4.99
C ALA A 113 24.70 24.87 -5.13
N ARG A 114 25.53 23.83 -5.27
CA ARG A 114 25.09 22.44 -5.35
C ARG A 114 24.56 21.92 -4.01
N LEU A 115 25.14 22.33 -2.88
CA LEU A 115 24.64 21.98 -1.55
C LEU A 115 23.24 22.58 -1.31
N LEU A 116 23.00 23.82 -1.73
CA LEU A 116 21.69 24.48 -1.63
C LEU A 116 20.63 23.81 -2.53
N ARG A 117 21.05 23.35 -3.72
CA ARG A 117 20.19 22.66 -4.70
C ARG A 117 20.03 21.16 -4.44
N LEU A 118 20.69 20.59 -3.44
CA LEU A 118 20.71 19.15 -3.16
C LEU A 118 19.28 18.61 -2.99
N PHE A 119 18.83 17.81 -3.95
CA PHE A 119 17.48 17.24 -3.96
C PHE A 119 17.38 15.98 -4.83
N PHE A 120 17.37 14.80 -4.20
CA PHE A 120 17.34 13.51 -4.89
C PHE A 120 15.98 12.82 -4.82
N PHE A 121 15.60 12.16 -5.91
CA PHE A 121 14.57 11.14 -5.86
C PHE A 121 15.26 9.84 -5.51
N VAL A 122 15.12 9.40 -4.26
CA VAL A 122 15.69 8.12 -3.84
C VAL A 122 14.66 7.02 -4.05
N GLY A 123 13.39 7.26 -3.73
CA GLY A 123 12.33 6.27 -3.91
C GLY A 123 12.44 5.05 -2.98
N CYS A 124 11.32 4.36 -2.76
CA CYS A 124 11.22 3.24 -1.81
C CYS A 124 12.05 2.02 -2.23
N GLY A 125 13.03 1.63 -1.41
CA GLY A 125 13.85 0.43 -1.63
C GLY A 125 13.02 -0.85 -1.79
N GLY A 126 12.03 -1.06 -0.92
CA GLY A 126 11.10 -2.20 -1.01
C GLY A 126 10.41 -2.31 -2.37
N HIS A 127 9.92 -1.19 -2.91
CA HIS A 127 9.31 -1.15 -4.24
C HIS A 127 10.31 -1.37 -5.37
N LYS A 128 11.59 -0.97 -5.21
CA LYS A 128 12.62 -1.23 -6.23
C LYS A 128 12.90 -2.72 -6.35
N SER A 129 13.11 -3.40 -5.22
CA SER A 129 13.28 -4.85 -5.20
C SER A 129 12.06 -5.56 -5.76
N LEU A 130 10.84 -5.17 -5.35
CA LEU A 130 9.61 -5.73 -5.88
C LEU A 130 9.47 -5.54 -7.40
N ASN A 131 9.75 -4.34 -7.90
CA ASN A 131 9.67 -4.04 -9.33
C ASN A 131 10.75 -4.75 -10.13
N ALA A 132 11.98 -4.85 -9.61
CA ALA A 132 13.06 -5.59 -10.25
C ALA A 132 12.70 -7.08 -10.36
N PHE A 133 12.22 -7.68 -9.27
CA PHE A 133 11.69 -9.04 -9.26
C PHE A 133 10.59 -9.23 -10.32
N HIS A 134 9.65 -8.28 -10.40
CA HIS A 134 8.57 -8.32 -11.39
C HIS A 134 9.11 -8.32 -12.84
N TYR A 135 10.12 -7.52 -13.15
CA TYR A 135 10.76 -7.54 -14.48
C TYR A 135 11.42 -8.88 -14.78
N GLY A 136 11.99 -9.56 -13.78
CA GLY A 136 12.47 -10.94 -13.91
C GLY A 136 11.36 -11.91 -14.32
N VAL A 137 10.22 -11.85 -13.62
CA VAL A 137 9.03 -12.66 -13.96
C VAL A 137 8.51 -12.38 -15.37
N VAL A 138 8.51 -11.11 -15.80
CA VAL A 138 8.11 -10.75 -17.16
C VAL A 138 9.07 -11.34 -18.20
N GLU A 139 10.38 -11.26 -17.98
CA GLU A 139 11.36 -11.83 -18.90
C GLU A 139 11.27 -13.35 -18.98
N MET A 140 10.99 -14.06 -17.87
CA MET A 140 10.72 -15.51 -17.91
C MET A 140 9.52 -15.83 -18.81
N ARG A 141 8.40 -15.12 -18.65
CA ARG A 141 7.20 -15.28 -19.48
C ARG A 141 7.46 -15.06 -20.96
N GLU A 142 8.26 -14.05 -21.29
CA GLU A 142 8.63 -13.76 -22.68
C GLU A 142 9.66 -14.76 -23.23
N THR A 143 10.52 -15.32 -22.37
CA THR A 143 11.52 -16.32 -22.77
C THR A 143 10.86 -17.62 -23.23
N TRP A 144 9.81 -18.09 -22.56
CA TRP A 144 9.05 -19.27 -23.03
C TRP A 144 8.56 -19.12 -24.46
N LYS A 145 8.03 -17.93 -24.81
CA LYS A 145 7.56 -17.62 -26.16
C LYS A 145 8.70 -17.52 -27.16
N ARG A 146 9.79 -16.85 -26.76
CA ARG A 146 10.97 -16.60 -27.59
C ARG A 146 11.70 -17.87 -27.99
N GLU A 147 11.77 -18.84 -27.08
CA GLU A 147 12.40 -20.13 -27.30
C GLU A 147 11.40 -21.18 -27.86
N GLU A 148 10.17 -20.78 -28.15
CA GLU A 148 9.10 -21.64 -28.70
C GLU A 148 8.83 -22.90 -27.85
N LEU A 149 9.00 -22.78 -26.53
CA LEU A 149 8.77 -23.85 -25.57
C LEU A 149 7.32 -23.83 -25.07
N LYS A 150 6.80 -25.00 -24.68
CA LYS A 150 5.44 -25.15 -24.12
C LYS A 150 5.22 -24.24 -22.92
N GLY A 151 6.21 -24.19 -22.03
CA GLY A 151 6.17 -23.44 -20.78
C GLY A 151 5.13 -23.99 -19.77
N PRO A 152 4.90 -23.23 -18.68
CA PRO A 152 4.11 -23.67 -17.54
C PRO A 152 2.69 -24.08 -17.88
N CYS A 153 2.17 -25.06 -17.13
CA CYS A 153 0.80 -25.51 -17.26
C CYS A 153 -0.22 -24.39 -16.97
N ASN A 154 -1.40 -24.51 -17.56
CA ASN A 154 -2.49 -23.59 -17.31
C ASN A 154 -3.07 -23.76 -15.89
N LEU A 155 -3.15 -22.65 -15.13
CA LEU A 155 -3.74 -22.55 -13.79
C LEU A 155 -4.96 -21.60 -13.78
N ALA A 156 -5.76 -21.66 -14.84
CA ALA A 156 -6.97 -20.87 -15.05
C ALA A 156 -7.94 -21.02 -13.87
N ASN A 157 -8.80 -20.03 -13.63
CA ASN A 157 -9.88 -20.16 -12.65
C ASN A 157 -11.05 -20.95 -13.25
N LYS A 158 -12.02 -21.33 -12.40
CA LYS A 158 -13.17 -22.17 -12.82
C LYS A 158 -13.94 -21.60 -14.00
N ALA A 159 -14.13 -20.28 -14.07
CA ALA A 159 -14.84 -19.64 -15.18
C ALA A 159 -14.03 -19.72 -16.48
N THR A 160 -12.72 -19.49 -16.40
CA THR A 160 -11.82 -19.60 -17.56
C THR A 160 -11.73 -21.05 -18.06
N ASP A 161 -11.66 -22.04 -17.17
CA ASP A 161 -11.66 -23.46 -17.58
C ASP A 161 -12.97 -23.86 -18.26
N VAL A 162 -14.12 -23.38 -17.77
CA VAL A 162 -15.41 -23.57 -18.45
C VAL A 162 -15.39 -22.92 -19.83
N ALA A 163 -14.84 -21.71 -19.97
CA ALA A 163 -14.72 -21.04 -21.26
C ALA A 163 -13.82 -21.82 -22.24
N ILE A 164 -12.71 -22.39 -21.75
CA ILE A 164 -11.83 -23.27 -22.54
C ILE A 164 -12.58 -24.52 -23.00
N GLN A 165 -13.34 -25.15 -22.11
CA GLN A 165 -14.12 -26.35 -22.46
C GLN A 165 -15.17 -26.03 -23.52
N ILE A 166 -15.93 -24.93 -23.36
CA ILE A 166 -16.93 -24.49 -24.34
C ILE A 166 -16.28 -24.21 -25.71
N ALA A 167 -15.14 -23.52 -25.73
CA ALA A 167 -14.43 -23.24 -26.99
C ALA A 167 -13.94 -24.53 -27.65
N THR A 168 -13.46 -25.50 -26.85
CA THR A 168 -13.02 -26.81 -27.32
C THR A 168 -14.18 -27.61 -27.90
N ASP A 169 -15.30 -27.71 -27.17
CA ASP A 169 -16.50 -28.46 -27.57
C ASP A 169 -17.12 -27.87 -28.85
N ASN A 170 -17.04 -26.55 -29.01
CA ASN A 170 -17.52 -25.85 -30.21
C ASN A 170 -16.50 -25.82 -31.35
N THR A 171 -15.30 -26.38 -31.17
CA THR A 171 -14.19 -26.33 -32.15
C THR A 171 -13.84 -24.89 -32.57
N ASP A 172 -14.02 -23.93 -31.66
CA ASP A 172 -13.72 -22.53 -31.88
C ASP A 172 -12.25 -22.26 -31.55
N THR A 173 -11.39 -22.37 -32.57
CA THR A 173 -9.94 -22.26 -32.43
C THR A 173 -9.49 -20.86 -32.00
N GLU A 174 -10.22 -19.81 -32.40
CA GLU A 174 -9.89 -18.44 -32.02
C GLU A 174 -10.26 -18.15 -30.57
N ALA A 175 -11.45 -18.55 -30.14
CA ALA A 175 -11.87 -18.42 -28.75
C ALA A 175 -11.00 -19.26 -27.81
N LEU A 176 -10.62 -20.48 -28.24
CA LEU A 176 -9.72 -21.34 -27.48
C LEU A 176 -8.34 -20.70 -27.31
N ALA A 177 -7.75 -20.18 -28.41
CA ALA A 177 -6.47 -19.49 -28.36
C ALA A 177 -6.52 -18.25 -27.44
N CYS A 178 -7.58 -17.44 -27.51
CA CYS A 178 -7.77 -16.28 -26.64
C CYS A 178 -7.89 -16.69 -25.15
N CYS A 179 -8.66 -17.73 -24.86
CA CYS A 179 -8.89 -18.22 -23.50
C CYS A 179 -7.59 -18.80 -22.91
N VAL A 180 -6.85 -19.59 -23.68
CA VAL A 180 -5.55 -20.14 -23.27
C VAL A 180 -4.55 -19.01 -23.05
N ALA A 181 -4.44 -18.05 -23.98
CA ALA A 181 -3.50 -16.93 -23.88
C ALA A 181 -3.75 -16.03 -22.66
N SER A 182 -5.01 -15.85 -22.26
CA SER A 182 -5.39 -15.06 -21.08
C SER A 182 -5.32 -15.81 -19.76
N SER A 183 -5.08 -17.13 -19.79
CA SER A 183 -5.11 -17.93 -18.59
C SER A 183 -3.86 -17.75 -17.71
N PRO A 184 -4.04 -17.46 -16.40
CA PRO A 184 -2.95 -17.43 -15.44
C PRO A 184 -2.18 -18.74 -15.39
N ARG A 185 -0.84 -18.67 -15.25
CA ARG A 185 0.06 -19.83 -15.22
C ARG A 185 1.38 -19.48 -14.54
N GLY A 186 2.22 -20.49 -14.32
CA GLY A 186 3.59 -20.31 -13.86
C GLY A 186 3.74 -20.08 -12.36
N GLY A 187 4.98 -19.85 -11.93
CA GLY A 187 5.39 -19.81 -10.54
C GLY A 187 4.67 -18.75 -9.74
N THR A 188 4.54 -17.52 -10.27
CA THR A 188 3.78 -16.45 -9.61
C THR A 188 2.34 -16.86 -9.33
N LYS A 189 1.67 -17.46 -10.32
CA LYS A 189 0.28 -17.88 -10.12
C LYS A 189 0.18 -19.00 -9.08
N LEU A 190 1.08 -19.98 -9.12
CA LEU A 190 1.13 -21.03 -8.11
C LEU A 190 1.32 -20.46 -6.69
N THR A 191 2.21 -19.49 -6.51
CA THR A 191 2.39 -18.83 -5.20
C THR A 191 1.13 -18.07 -4.73
N GLU A 192 0.34 -17.49 -5.63
CA GLU A 192 -0.96 -16.89 -5.28
C GLU A 192 -1.98 -17.93 -4.83
N LEU A 193 -2.06 -19.08 -5.53
CA LEU A 193 -2.97 -20.16 -5.18
C LEU A 193 -2.60 -20.78 -3.83
N ALA A 194 -1.30 -21.02 -3.61
CA ALA A 194 -0.77 -21.47 -2.34
C ALA A 194 -1.02 -20.45 -1.22
N GLY A 195 -0.88 -19.15 -1.51
CA GLY A 195 -1.26 -18.08 -0.58
C GLY A 195 -2.74 -18.14 -0.21
N ALA A 196 -3.62 -18.29 -1.20
CA ALA A 196 -5.06 -18.40 -0.97
C ALA A 196 -5.44 -19.65 -0.16
N LEU A 197 -4.69 -20.74 -0.26
CA LEU A 197 -4.90 -21.97 0.53
C LEU A 197 -4.30 -21.86 1.93
N PHE A 198 -3.05 -21.40 2.07
CA PHE A 198 -2.24 -21.58 3.28
C PHE A 198 -1.98 -20.29 4.06
N ARG A 199 -2.26 -19.12 3.48
CA ARG A 199 -2.22 -17.80 4.15
C ARG A 199 -3.18 -16.81 3.50
N HIS A 200 -4.46 -17.13 3.54
CA HIS A 200 -5.50 -16.30 2.95
C HIS A 200 -5.64 -14.95 3.69
N LYS A 201 -6.12 -13.91 2.98
CA LYS A 201 -6.35 -12.56 3.54
C LYS A 201 -7.40 -12.56 4.67
N ASN A 202 -8.44 -13.37 4.53
CA ASN A 202 -9.44 -13.62 5.57
C ASN A 202 -8.98 -14.78 6.45
N HIS A 203 -8.81 -14.52 7.74
CA HIS A 203 -8.37 -15.47 8.76
C HIS A 203 -9.34 -16.63 9.00
N GLU A 204 -10.60 -16.51 8.58
CA GLU A 204 -11.60 -17.57 8.70
C GLU A 204 -11.65 -18.51 7.48
N THR A 205 -11.01 -18.12 6.37
CA THR A 205 -11.06 -18.85 5.10
C THR A 205 -9.70 -19.47 4.80
N GLY A 206 -9.66 -20.73 4.40
CA GLY A 206 -8.43 -21.43 3.98
C GLY A 206 -8.00 -22.54 4.95
N TYR A 207 -6.75 -22.97 4.82
CA TYR A 207 -6.14 -24.07 5.53
C TYR A 207 -4.97 -23.64 6.41
N GLN A 208 -4.87 -22.36 6.78
CA GLN A 208 -3.73 -21.79 7.49
C GLN A 208 -3.37 -22.55 8.77
N LYS A 209 -4.38 -22.94 9.57
CA LYS A 209 -4.13 -23.66 10.82
C LYS A 209 -3.65 -25.10 10.58
N LYS A 210 -4.26 -25.78 9.60
CA LYS A 210 -3.84 -27.12 9.19
C LYS A 210 -2.42 -27.10 8.62
N HIS A 211 -2.14 -26.15 7.74
CA HIS A 211 -0.82 -25.88 7.18
C HIS A 211 0.23 -25.67 8.27
N GLU A 212 -0.03 -24.77 9.24
CA GLU A 212 0.89 -24.49 10.34
C GLU A 212 1.24 -25.76 11.11
N MET A 213 0.23 -26.53 11.53
CA MET A 213 0.43 -27.76 12.30
C MET A 213 1.17 -28.85 11.51
N PHE A 214 0.72 -29.11 10.28
CA PHE A 214 1.28 -30.16 9.43
C PHE A 214 2.70 -29.84 9.01
N MET A 215 2.94 -28.64 8.48
CA MET A 215 4.27 -28.25 8.00
C MET A 215 5.26 -28.14 9.16
N GLN A 216 4.84 -27.67 10.34
CA GLN A 216 5.70 -27.67 11.51
C GLN A 216 6.18 -29.10 11.85
N ALA A 217 5.26 -30.08 11.87
CA ALA A 217 5.60 -31.46 12.14
C ALA A 217 6.53 -32.05 11.08
N ARG A 218 6.21 -31.92 9.78
CA ARG A 218 7.02 -32.46 8.68
C ARG A 218 8.40 -31.82 8.59
N LYS A 219 8.49 -30.50 8.79
CA LYS A 219 9.77 -29.77 8.81
C LYS A 219 10.70 -30.24 9.94
N GLN A 220 10.14 -30.57 11.10
CA GLN A 220 10.92 -31.12 12.21
C GLN A 220 11.33 -32.57 11.95
N GLU A 221 10.38 -33.41 11.53
CA GLU A 221 10.57 -34.84 11.33
C GLU A 221 11.54 -35.17 10.19
N ARG A 222 11.34 -34.55 9.01
CA ARG A 222 12.07 -34.90 7.79
C ARG A 222 13.35 -34.08 7.58
N TYR A 223 13.37 -32.84 8.06
CA TYR A 223 14.46 -31.90 7.79
C TYR A 223 15.22 -31.47 9.05
N GLY A 224 14.79 -31.88 10.24
CA GLY A 224 15.46 -31.54 11.50
C GLY A 224 15.45 -30.05 11.82
N LEU A 225 14.49 -29.28 11.26
CA LEU A 225 14.42 -27.85 11.51
C LEU A 225 14.04 -27.57 12.97
N ASN A 226 14.65 -26.55 13.56
CA ASN A 226 14.33 -26.13 14.92
C ASN A 226 12.87 -25.63 15.03
N PRO A 227 12.29 -25.55 16.25
CA PRO A 227 10.91 -25.10 16.45
C PRO A 227 10.59 -23.72 15.86
N THR A 228 11.56 -22.80 15.84
CA THR A 228 11.38 -21.44 15.32
C THR A 228 11.28 -21.43 13.79
N ASP A 229 12.14 -22.16 13.09
CA ASP A 229 12.14 -22.23 11.62
C ASP A 229 11.00 -23.11 11.09
N SER A 230 10.67 -24.20 11.79
CA SER A 230 9.58 -25.11 11.40
C SER A 230 8.19 -24.50 11.58
N SER A 231 8.00 -23.58 12.54
CA SER A 231 6.71 -22.93 12.81
C SER A 231 6.43 -21.69 11.95
N LYS A 232 7.33 -21.34 11.03
CA LYS A 232 7.12 -20.21 10.11
C LYS A 232 5.87 -20.46 9.27
N ARG A 233 4.92 -19.52 9.33
CA ARG A 233 3.73 -19.51 8.47
C ARG A 233 4.13 -19.37 7.01
N PHE A 234 3.27 -19.84 6.10
CA PHE A 234 3.45 -19.62 4.67
C PHE A 234 3.68 -18.12 4.37
N PRO A 235 4.47 -17.75 3.36
CA PRO A 235 4.69 -16.34 3.03
C PRO A 235 3.41 -15.59 2.64
N ASP A 236 3.33 -14.30 2.99
CA ASP A 236 2.11 -13.50 2.92
C ASP A 236 1.82 -12.92 1.53
N VAL A 237 1.63 -13.80 0.56
CA VAL A 237 1.40 -13.42 -0.84
C VAL A 237 0.06 -12.68 -1.00
N SER A 238 -0.98 -13.06 -0.24
CA SER A 238 -2.32 -12.48 -0.36
C SER A 238 -2.42 -11.02 0.08
N ASN A 239 -1.49 -10.53 0.89
CA ASN A 239 -1.43 -9.13 1.33
C ASN A 239 -0.33 -8.32 0.62
N THR A 240 0.20 -8.81 -0.51
CA THR A 240 1.19 -8.12 -1.35
C THR A 240 2.42 -7.64 -0.56
N ARG A 241 2.87 -8.42 0.44
CA ARG A 241 4.09 -8.08 1.19
C ARG A 241 5.31 -8.16 0.26
N TYR A 242 6.28 -7.26 0.43
CA TYR A 242 7.53 -7.31 -0.34
C TYR A 242 8.16 -8.69 -0.24
N GLN A 243 8.73 -9.16 -1.35
CA GLN A 243 9.44 -10.45 -1.46
C GLN A 243 8.59 -11.70 -1.17
N SER A 244 7.31 -11.57 -0.81
CA SER A 244 6.43 -12.69 -0.45
C SER A 244 6.41 -13.79 -1.52
N HIS A 245 6.36 -13.42 -2.80
CA HIS A 245 6.42 -14.37 -3.91
C HIS A 245 7.75 -15.14 -3.98
N SER A 246 8.89 -14.50 -3.71
CA SER A 246 10.19 -15.17 -3.70
C SER A 246 10.34 -16.10 -2.49
N TYR A 247 9.88 -15.69 -1.30
CA TYR A 247 9.83 -16.58 -0.13
C TYR A 247 8.89 -17.75 -0.37
N ALA A 248 7.72 -17.52 -0.97
CA ALA A 248 6.75 -18.57 -1.30
C ALA A 248 7.34 -19.54 -2.31
N ALA A 249 8.07 -19.04 -3.31
CA ALA A 249 8.75 -19.89 -4.28
C ALA A 249 9.81 -20.77 -3.62
N ALA A 250 10.63 -20.22 -2.71
CA ALA A 250 11.60 -21.00 -1.96
C ALA A 250 10.93 -22.08 -1.09
N GLU A 251 9.89 -21.72 -0.34
CA GLU A 251 9.12 -22.63 0.50
C GLU A 251 8.51 -23.79 -0.31
N LEU A 252 7.87 -23.49 -1.45
CA LEU A 252 7.23 -24.50 -2.30
C LEU A 252 8.24 -25.38 -3.05
N VAL A 253 9.44 -24.88 -3.36
CA VAL A 253 10.50 -25.68 -3.99
C VAL A 253 11.14 -26.61 -2.97
N VAL A 254 11.47 -26.09 -1.78
CA VAL A 254 12.18 -26.86 -0.74
C VAL A 254 11.29 -27.95 -0.15
N PHE A 255 10.02 -27.65 0.09
CA PHE A 255 9.07 -28.57 0.74
C PHE A 255 7.99 -29.09 -0.23
N ARG A 256 8.30 -29.14 -1.53
CA ARG A 256 7.37 -29.48 -2.61
C ARG A 256 6.51 -30.71 -2.29
N ASP A 257 7.15 -31.79 -1.87
CA ASP A 257 6.48 -33.07 -1.66
C ASP A 257 5.59 -33.04 -0.41
N ASP A 258 6.03 -32.33 0.65
CA ASP A 258 5.21 -32.11 1.84
C ASP A 258 3.96 -31.28 1.54
N TYR A 259 4.05 -30.31 0.62
CA TYR A 259 2.89 -29.54 0.17
C TYR A 259 1.90 -30.36 -0.67
N GLN A 260 2.40 -31.28 -1.51
CA GLN A 260 1.53 -32.22 -2.23
C GLN A 260 0.78 -33.12 -1.24
N GLU A 261 1.52 -33.72 -0.29
CA GLU A 261 0.96 -34.57 0.76
C GLU A 261 -0.08 -33.83 1.62
N LEU A 262 0.20 -32.58 2.00
CA LEU A 262 -0.76 -31.75 2.74
C LEU A 262 -2.07 -31.56 1.99
N ILE A 263 -2.01 -31.26 0.68
CA ILE A 263 -3.23 -31.05 -0.11
C ILE A 263 -4.00 -32.38 -0.25
N GLU A 264 -3.30 -33.49 -0.45
CA GLU A 264 -3.90 -34.83 -0.51
C GLU A 264 -4.60 -35.20 0.81
N GLU A 265 -3.95 -35.02 1.97
CA GLU A 265 -4.56 -35.28 3.28
C GLU A 265 -5.80 -34.39 3.54
N ILE A 266 -5.73 -33.12 3.12
CA ILE A 266 -6.89 -32.23 3.17
C ILE A 266 -8.03 -32.74 2.29
N CYS A 267 -7.73 -33.28 1.11
CA CYS A 267 -8.74 -33.82 0.19
C CYS A 267 -9.37 -35.11 0.70
N ASP A 268 -8.57 -36.00 1.30
CA ASP A 268 -9.03 -37.27 1.87
C ASP A 268 -9.89 -37.07 3.12
N GLY A 269 -9.60 -36.02 3.91
CA GLY A 269 -10.37 -35.66 5.10
C GLY A 269 -11.75 -35.03 4.84
N LYS A 270 -12.16 -34.85 3.58
CA LYS A 270 -13.46 -34.23 3.24
C LYS A 270 -14.58 -35.26 3.18
N MET A 271 -15.80 -34.82 3.50
CA MET A 271 -17.01 -35.66 3.33
C MET A 271 -17.21 -36.11 1.88
N LYS A 272 -16.84 -35.27 0.90
CA LYS A 272 -16.73 -35.65 -0.51
C LYS A 272 -15.26 -35.65 -0.86
N SER A 273 -14.71 -36.84 -1.09
CA SER A 273 -13.31 -37.01 -1.47
C SER A 273 -13.00 -36.32 -2.80
N GLY A 274 -11.76 -35.85 -2.92
CA GLY A 274 -11.22 -35.22 -4.12
C GLY A 274 -10.96 -33.72 -3.98
N THR A 275 -10.27 -33.20 -5.00
CA THR A 275 -9.84 -31.80 -5.07
C THR A 275 -10.99 -30.89 -5.47
N ASN A 276 -11.12 -29.74 -4.80
CA ASN A 276 -11.79 -28.59 -5.40
C ASN A 276 -10.89 -27.97 -6.49
N HIS A 277 -11.43 -27.01 -7.22
CA HIS A 277 -10.73 -26.40 -8.34
C HIS A 277 -9.42 -25.68 -7.95
N LEU A 278 -9.41 -25.01 -6.79
CA LEU A 278 -8.23 -24.30 -6.29
C LEU A 278 -7.11 -25.27 -5.89
N GLU A 279 -7.44 -26.33 -5.16
CA GLU A 279 -6.50 -27.39 -4.76
C GLU A 279 -5.96 -28.16 -5.95
N GLY A 280 -6.84 -28.51 -6.90
CA GLY A 280 -6.45 -29.20 -8.12
C GLY A 280 -5.44 -28.37 -8.92
N ASN A 281 -5.64 -27.06 -9.02
CA ASN A 281 -4.66 -26.17 -9.66
C ASN A 281 -3.36 -26.04 -8.86
N ALA A 282 -3.41 -25.99 -7.53
CA ALA A 282 -2.21 -25.96 -6.71
C ALA A 282 -1.37 -27.24 -6.90
N LEU A 283 -2.00 -28.43 -6.84
CA LEU A 283 -1.34 -29.70 -7.12
C LEU A 283 -0.78 -29.77 -8.55
N LYS A 284 -1.59 -29.36 -9.53
CA LYS A 284 -1.18 -29.31 -10.94
C LYS A 284 0.07 -28.45 -11.15
N GLY A 285 0.16 -27.30 -10.46
CA GLY A 285 1.35 -26.45 -10.49
C GLY A 285 2.57 -27.08 -9.80
N LEU A 286 2.37 -27.73 -8.64
CA LEU A 286 3.44 -28.42 -7.90
C LEU A 286 4.01 -29.64 -8.65
N GLN A 287 3.23 -30.19 -9.58
CA GLN A 287 3.61 -31.35 -10.39
C GLN A 287 4.15 -30.97 -11.78
N ASP A 288 4.06 -29.69 -12.17
CA ASP A 288 4.48 -29.20 -13.48
C ASP A 288 5.94 -28.72 -13.47
N ALA A 289 6.81 -29.41 -14.21
CA ALA A 289 8.24 -29.12 -14.26
C ALA A 289 8.56 -27.68 -14.69
N ASP A 290 7.84 -27.13 -15.67
CA ASP A 290 8.08 -25.76 -16.16
C ASP A 290 7.63 -24.70 -15.11
N THR A 291 6.55 -24.94 -14.38
CA THR A 291 6.16 -24.13 -13.22
C THR A 291 7.23 -24.17 -12.11
N LEU A 292 7.78 -25.35 -11.83
CA LEU A 292 8.86 -25.52 -10.86
C LEU A 292 10.17 -24.83 -11.30
N CYS A 293 10.47 -24.81 -12.60
CA CYS A 293 11.60 -24.04 -13.15
C CYS A 293 11.46 -22.55 -12.83
N GLU A 294 10.27 -21.97 -13.01
CA GLU A 294 10.00 -20.57 -12.63
C GLU A 294 10.12 -20.34 -11.13
N LEU A 295 9.57 -21.24 -10.29
CA LEU A 295 9.72 -21.12 -8.83
C LEU A 295 11.19 -21.18 -8.40
N GLY A 296 11.98 -22.08 -8.98
CA GLY A 296 13.41 -22.19 -8.70
C GLY A 296 14.18 -20.92 -9.05
N ALA A 297 13.90 -20.34 -10.22
CA ALA A 297 14.48 -19.08 -10.64
C ALA A 297 14.06 -17.91 -9.72
N MET A 298 12.78 -17.84 -9.35
CA MET A 298 12.25 -16.84 -8.40
C MET A 298 12.89 -16.96 -7.01
N ALA A 299 13.07 -18.18 -6.51
CA ALA A 299 13.72 -18.44 -5.22
C ALA A 299 15.19 -18.01 -5.23
N LEU A 300 15.91 -18.29 -6.32
CA LEU A 300 17.32 -17.90 -6.47
C LEU A 300 17.51 -16.39 -6.61
N GLU A 301 16.65 -15.69 -7.36
CA GLU A 301 16.70 -14.22 -7.40
C GLU A 301 16.46 -13.62 -6.00
N GLY A 302 15.47 -14.17 -5.29
CA GLY A 302 15.20 -13.82 -3.89
C GLY A 302 16.46 -13.95 -3.03
N LEU A 303 17.04 -15.15 -3.03
CA LEU A 303 18.21 -15.50 -2.24
C LEU A 303 19.44 -14.63 -2.54
N CYS A 304 19.70 -14.35 -3.82
CA CYS A 304 20.93 -13.70 -4.26
C CYS A 304 20.84 -12.17 -4.32
N CYS A 305 19.64 -11.61 -4.54
CA CYS A 305 19.47 -10.18 -4.79
C CYS A 305 18.47 -9.55 -3.83
N SER A 306 17.20 -9.95 -3.92
CA SER A 306 16.13 -9.25 -3.22
C SER A 306 16.27 -9.33 -1.70
N TRP A 307 16.46 -10.53 -1.12
CA TRP A 307 16.52 -10.72 0.33
C TRP A 307 17.70 -10.00 0.97
N PRO A 308 18.94 -10.16 0.45
CA PRO A 308 20.08 -9.40 0.99
C PRO A 308 19.89 -7.89 0.90
N TYR A 309 19.33 -7.41 -0.22
CA TYR A 309 19.04 -5.99 -0.41
C TYR A 309 18.10 -5.43 0.67
N MET A 310 17.02 -6.14 1.01
CA MET A 310 16.09 -5.69 2.05
C MET A 310 16.58 -5.93 3.48
N ALA A 311 17.46 -6.91 3.68
CA ALA A 311 18.04 -7.20 4.99
C ALA A 311 19.19 -6.24 5.36
N GLU A 312 19.58 -5.31 4.46
CA GLU A 312 20.78 -4.47 4.59
C GLU A 312 22.05 -5.31 4.86
N SER A 313 22.06 -6.57 4.43
CA SER A 313 23.18 -7.48 4.64
C SER A 313 24.21 -7.28 3.52
N GLU A 314 25.50 -7.31 3.86
CA GLU A 314 26.58 -7.46 2.86
C GLU A 314 26.23 -8.63 1.93
N LEU A 315 26.09 -8.35 0.63
CA LEU A 315 25.75 -9.35 -0.39
C LEU A 315 26.64 -10.59 -0.21
N THR A 316 26.05 -11.79 -0.20
CA THR A 316 26.76 -13.08 -0.02
C THR A 316 27.55 -13.54 -1.26
N LEU A 317 28.11 -12.59 -2.02
CA LEU A 317 29.17 -12.85 -3.00
C LEU A 317 30.57 -12.85 -2.36
N ASP A 318 30.65 -12.52 -1.07
CA ASP A 318 31.85 -12.43 -0.24
C ASP A 318 32.26 -13.76 0.43
N GLY A 319 31.61 -14.88 0.06
CA GLY A 319 31.88 -16.20 0.60
C GLY A 319 31.20 -16.50 1.94
N LYS A 320 30.33 -15.61 2.45
CA LYS A 320 29.46 -15.92 3.59
C LYS A 320 28.35 -16.89 3.20
N PRO A 321 27.82 -17.68 4.15
CA PRO A 321 26.73 -18.59 3.85
C PRO A 321 25.46 -17.84 3.45
N PHE A 322 24.74 -18.37 2.45
CA PHE A 322 23.44 -17.85 2.04
C PHE A 322 22.44 -17.76 3.21
N ILE A 323 21.54 -16.76 3.15
CA ILE A 323 20.48 -16.53 4.14
C ILE A 323 19.66 -17.81 4.36
N ASP A 324 19.35 -18.51 3.28
CA ASP A 324 18.75 -19.84 3.31
C ASP A 324 19.67 -20.86 2.61
N LYS A 325 20.12 -21.85 3.36
CA LYS A 325 21.06 -22.89 2.88
C LYS A 325 20.34 -24.07 2.23
N THR A 326 19.01 -24.15 2.31
CA THR A 326 18.21 -25.30 1.87
C THR A 326 17.83 -25.23 0.39
N ILE A 327 17.72 -24.02 -0.16
CA ILE A 327 17.25 -23.77 -1.54
C ILE A 327 18.17 -24.39 -2.59
N ILE A 328 19.49 -24.14 -2.49
CA ILE A 328 20.45 -24.66 -3.48
C ILE A 328 20.49 -26.20 -3.47
N PRO A 329 20.61 -26.89 -2.32
CA PRO A 329 20.48 -28.35 -2.26
C PRO A 329 19.16 -28.87 -2.84
N ALA A 330 18.01 -28.25 -2.50
CA ALA A 330 16.71 -28.67 -3.03
C ALA A 330 16.66 -28.56 -4.56
N LEU A 331 17.13 -27.44 -5.12
CA LEU A 331 17.18 -27.26 -6.57
C LEU A 331 18.15 -28.22 -7.26
N LYS A 332 19.28 -28.56 -6.63
CA LYS A 332 20.19 -29.59 -7.16
C LYS A 332 19.53 -30.95 -7.22
N LEU A 333 18.78 -31.33 -6.19
CA LEU A 333 18.03 -32.60 -6.17
C LEU A 333 16.96 -32.65 -7.26
N LEU A 334 16.31 -31.52 -7.55
CA LEU A 334 15.28 -31.42 -8.59
C LEU A 334 15.86 -31.20 -10.01
N SER A 335 17.13 -30.84 -10.14
CA SER A 335 17.67 -30.30 -11.40
C SER A 335 17.56 -31.23 -12.60
N ASP A 336 17.65 -32.55 -12.38
CA ASP A 336 17.51 -33.56 -13.43
C ASP A 336 16.08 -33.62 -14.01
N ASP A 337 15.07 -33.28 -13.20
CA ASP A 337 13.66 -33.25 -13.59
C ASP A 337 13.22 -31.87 -14.14
N LEU A 338 14.11 -30.88 -14.12
CA LEU A 338 13.82 -29.48 -14.45
C LEU A 338 14.67 -29.01 -15.64
N PRO A 339 14.41 -29.48 -16.88
CA PRO A 339 15.28 -29.26 -18.03
C PRO A 339 15.45 -27.78 -18.40
N ASN A 340 14.45 -26.95 -18.08
CA ASN A 340 14.43 -25.52 -18.39
C ASN A 340 14.89 -24.63 -17.23
N LEU A 341 15.37 -25.21 -16.12
CA LEU A 341 15.72 -24.45 -14.91
C LEU A 341 16.81 -23.41 -15.19
N ASN A 342 17.90 -23.80 -15.85
CA ASN A 342 18.99 -22.88 -16.18
C ASN A 342 18.55 -21.73 -17.10
N LEU A 343 17.65 -22.03 -18.06
CA LEU A 343 17.08 -21.03 -18.94
C LEU A 343 16.23 -20.02 -18.15
N MET A 344 15.39 -20.51 -17.24
CA MET A 344 14.55 -19.65 -16.40
C MET A 344 15.35 -18.84 -15.39
N ILE A 345 16.43 -19.40 -14.82
CA ILE A 345 17.38 -18.64 -13.99
C ILE A 345 17.97 -17.50 -14.82
N SER A 346 18.49 -17.78 -16.03
CA SER A 346 19.06 -16.73 -16.88
C SER A 346 18.03 -15.65 -17.22
N ALA A 347 16.79 -16.03 -17.56
CA ALA A 347 15.72 -15.09 -17.88
C ALA A 347 15.33 -14.22 -16.66
N MET A 348 15.16 -14.84 -15.49
CA MET A 348 14.83 -14.13 -14.25
C MET A 348 15.88 -13.08 -13.92
N PHE A 349 17.17 -13.45 -13.91
CA PHE A 349 18.24 -12.52 -13.60
C PHE A 349 18.41 -11.45 -14.68
N ARG A 350 18.27 -11.78 -15.97
CA ARG A 350 18.32 -10.79 -17.06
C ARG A 350 17.23 -9.73 -16.91
N GLY A 351 15.99 -10.16 -16.63
CA GLY A 351 14.88 -9.25 -16.38
C GLY A 351 15.09 -8.43 -15.12
N ALA A 352 15.52 -9.06 -14.01
CA ALA A 352 15.80 -8.37 -12.76
C ALA A 352 16.91 -7.31 -12.90
N THR A 353 18.01 -7.62 -13.60
CA THR A 353 19.08 -6.64 -13.90
C THR A 353 18.53 -5.43 -14.65
N ARG A 354 17.66 -5.64 -15.65
CA ARG A 354 16.99 -4.54 -16.34
C ARG A 354 16.11 -3.74 -15.38
N GLY A 355 15.34 -4.40 -14.54
CA GLY A 355 14.51 -3.74 -13.53
C GLY A 355 15.35 -2.86 -12.59
N TRP A 356 16.41 -3.40 -12.00
CA TRP A 356 17.34 -2.64 -11.18
C TRP A 356 17.88 -1.41 -11.91
N SER A 357 18.35 -1.54 -13.15
CA SER A 357 18.86 -0.39 -13.93
C SER A 357 17.84 0.74 -14.13
N ILE A 358 16.54 0.41 -14.18
CA ILE A 358 15.44 1.38 -14.34
C ILE A 358 15.08 2.04 -13.00
N PHE A 359 15.17 1.31 -11.89
CA PHE A 359 14.66 1.73 -10.59
C PHE A 359 15.74 2.17 -9.58
N THR A 360 17.03 2.06 -9.93
CA THR A 360 18.15 2.62 -9.14
C THR A 360 19.04 3.59 -9.94
N PRO A 361 18.53 4.43 -10.85
CA PRO A 361 19.37 5.29 -11.68
C PRO A 361 20.25 6.26 -10.87
N GLU A 362 19.81 6.65 -9.67
CA GLU A 362 20.52 7.51 -8.72
C GLU A 362 21.71 6.82 -8.04
N TYR A 363 21.74 5.48 -8.00
CA TYR A 363 22.85 4.69 -7.44
C TYR A 363 23.86 4.23 -8.50
N ARG A 364 23.75 4.71 -9.74
CA ARG A 364 24.78 4.44 -10.75
C ARG A 364 26.12 4.98 -10.27
N ASP A 365 27.15 4.16 -10.44
CA ASP A 365 28.54 4.53 -10.16
C ASP A 365 29.09 5.35 -11.33
N ASP A 366 28.62 6.60 -11.40
CA ASP A 366 29.03 7.59 -12.39
C ASP A 366 29.25 8.94 -11.68
N PRO A 367 30.45 9.19 -11.15
CA PRO A 367 30.77 10.43 -10.46
C PRO A 367 30.67 11.69 -11.33
N SER A 368 30.58 11.54 -12.66
CA SER A 368 30.47 12.65 -13.61
C SER A 368 29.02 13.11 -13.83
N ASP A 369 28.04 12.24 -13.58
CA ASP A 369 26.62 12.57 -13.68
C ASP A 369 26.14 13.20 -12.36
N PRO A 370 25.77 14.50 -12.33
CA PRO A 370 25.35 15.20 -11.12
C PRO A 370 24.03 14.68 -10.53
N THR A 371 23.31 13.81 -11.25
CA THR A 371 22.07 13.16 -10.81
C THR A 371 22.31 11.85 -10.06
N THR A 372 23.57 11.39 -9.95
CA THR A 372 23.93 10.20 -9.18
C THR A 372 24.45 10.55 -7.80
N ILE A 373 24.25 9.63 -6.85
CA ILE A 373 24.76 9.75 -5.48
C ILE A 373 26.30 9.64 -5.48
N SER A 374 26.89 8.89 -6.42
CA SER A 374 28.35 8.75 -6.56
C SER A 374 29.08 10.07 -6.87
N SER A 375 28.37 11.06 -7.41
CA SER A 375 28.90 12.40 -7.71
C SER A 375 28.88 13.37 -6.52
N LEU A 376 28.40 12.95 -5.35
CA LEU A 376 28.27 13.79 -4.16
C LEU A 376 29.57 13.87 -3.35
N SER A 377 29.89 15.07 -2.86
CA SER A 377 30.99 15.24 -1.89
C SER A 377 30.62 14.61 -0.54
N PRO A 378 31.61 14.35 0.35
CA PRO A 378 31.33 13.88 1.71
C PRO A 378 30.37 14.79 2.49
N GLU A 379 30.44 16.11 2.31
CA GLU A 379 29.51 17.03 2.98
C GLU A 379 28.07 16.88 2.44
N MET A 380 27.92 16.69 1.13
CA MET A 380 26.61 16.48 0.50
C MET A 380 25.99 15.13 0.90
N LEU A 381 26.81 14.08 1.00
CA LEU A 381 26.36 12.77 1.53
C LEU A 381 25.92 12.88 2.99
N THR A 382 26.69 13.61 3.80
CA THR A 382 26.33 13.89 5.21
C THR A 382 25.01 14.66 5.28
N ARG A 383 24.78 15.60 4.36
CA ARG A 383 23.52 16.37 4.27
C ARG A 383 22.34 15.53 3.78
N LEU A 384 22.58 14.60 2.85
CA LEU A 384 21.57 13.66 2.37
C LEU A 384 21.10 12.73 3.50
N GLY A 385 22.04 12.32 4.36
CA GLY A 385 21.77 11.51 5.54
C GLY A 385 21.43 10.06 5.22
N GLU A 386 21.01 9.32 6.24
CA GLU A 386 20.55 7.93 6.10
C GLU A 386 19.16 7.90 5.46
N ILE A 387 19.02 7.16 4.36
CA ILE A 387 17.73 6.96 3.71
C ILE A 387 17.18 5.59 4.14
N PRO A 388 15.98 5.53 4.75
CA PRO A 388 15.39 4.26 5.15
C PRO A 388 15.06 3.39 3.93
N MET A 389 14.98 2.08 4.11
CA MET A 389 14.65 1.13 3.02
C MET A 389 13.17 1.17 2.58
N THR A 390 12.25 1.59 3.45
CA THR A 390 10.82 1.65 3.16
C THR A 390 10.25 3.05 3.42
N ASN A 391 9.36 3.49 2.54
CA ASN A 391 8.75 4.83 2.60
C ASN A 391 7.43 4.87 3.40
N ASP A 392 6.92 3.71 3.82
CA ASP A 392 5.70 3.62 4.62
C ASP A 392 6.05 3.72 6.12
N ALA A 393 5.60 4.78 6.78
CA ALA A 393 5.74 4.93 8.23
C ALA A 393 4.95 3.85 9.01
N ASN A 394 3.92 3.25 8.39
CA ASN A 394 3.19 2.06 8.90
C ASN A 394 3.96 0.75 8.70
N GLU A 395 5.08 0.76 7.99
CA GLU A 395 6.09 -0.30 7.99
C GLU A 395 7.38 0.13 8.73
N GLY A 396 7.49 1.41 9.05
CA GLY A 396 8.51 1.97 9.92
C GLY A 396 8.28 1.65 11.42
N PRO A 397 9.07 2.27 12.32
CA PRO A 397 9.01 1.99 13.75
C PRO A 397 7.62 2.19 14.37
N LEU A 398 6.84 3.16 13.90
CA LEU A 398 5.48 3.42 14.39
C LEU A 398 4.52 2.29 14.01
N GLY A 399 4.57 1.84 12.75
CA GLY A 399 3.82 0.68 12.28
C GLY A 399 4.17 -0.61 13.02
N SER A 400 5.48 -0.86 13.18
CA SER A 400 5.98 -1.98 13.97
C SER A 400 5.53 -1.90 15.43
N THR A 401 5.49 -0.69 16.02
CA THR A 401 4.95 -0.46 17.37
C THR A 401 3.46 -0.80 17.44
N ARG A 402 2.65 -0.38 16.45
CA ARG A 402 1.21 -0.71 16.39
C ARG A 402 0.98 -2.21 16.34
N VAL A 403 1.71 -2.92 15.48
CA VAL A 403 1.64 -4.38 15.37
C VAL A 403 2.07 -5.04 16.68
N TYR A 404 3.18 -4.60 17.27
CA TYR A 404 3.68 -5.11 18.54
C TYR A 404 2.67 -4.94 19.68
N ILE A 405 2.09 -3.75 19.83
CA ILE A 405 1.07 -3.47 20.86
C ILE A 405 -0.18 -4.32 20.64
N ARG A 406 -0.59 -4.55 19.38
CA ARG A 406 -1.73 -5.43 19.07
C ARG A 406 -1.52 -6.86 19.57
N PHE A 407 -0.30 -7.40 19.45
CA PHE A 407 0.02 -8.75 19.92
C PHE A 407 0.48 -8.80 21.39
N ASN A 408 0.87 -7.66 21.96
CA ASN A 408 1.35 -7.52 23.34
C ASN A 408 0.58 -6.39 24.04
N PRO A 409 -0.73 -6.56 24.32
CA PRO A 409 -1.61 -5.48 24.78
C PRO A 409 -1.24 -4.92 26.17
N SER A 410 -0.46 -5.67 26.95
CA SER A 410 0.08 -5.22 28.24
C SER A 410 1.41 -4.47 28.13
N SER A 411 2.01 -4.41 26.95
CA SER A 411 3.28 -3.74 26.67
C SER A 411 3.06 -2.28 26.24
N ASP A 412 4.16 -1.54 26.06
CA ASP A 412 4.13 -0.13 25.69
C ASP A 412 5.21 0.23 24.65
N ALA A 413 5.17 1.48 24.17
CA ALA A 413 6.12 1.98 23.17
C ALA A 413 7.56 2.01 23.70
N TYR A 414 7.75 2.11 25.03
CA TYR A 414 9.07 2.08 25.65
C TYR A 414 9.67 0.67 25.55
N MET A 415 8.90 -0.36 25.92
CA MET A 415 9.29 -1.76 25.81
C MET A 415 9.55 -2.17 24.36
N PHE A 416 8.70 -1.74 23.42
CA PHE A 416 8.95 -1.93 21.99
C PHE A 416 10.30 -1.32 21.58
N SER A 417 10.54 -0.06 21.93
CA SER A 417 11.78 0.65 21.59
C SER A 417 13.02 0.01 22.24
N ALA A 418 12.89 -0.46 23.47
CA ALA A 418 13.96 -1.16 24.19
C ALA A 418 14.30 -2.49 23.50
N GLN A 419 13.30 -3.30 23.15
CA GLN A 419 13.50 -4.55 22.42
C GLN A 419 14.09 -4.32 21.03
N ALA A 420 13.54 -3.36 20.27
CA ALA A 420 14.04 -3.02 18.94
C ALA A 420 15.51 -2.59 18.96
N ARG A 421 15.90 -1.74 19.93
CA ARG A 421 17.31 -1.35 20.13
C ARG A 421 18.19 -2.53 20.55
N ALA A 422 17.71 -3.38 21.47
CA ALA A 422 18.46 -4.54 21.92
C ALA A 422 18.76 -5.50 20.77
N THR A 423 17.77 -5.78 19.92
CA THR A 423 17.93 -6.61 18.73
C THR A 423 18.86 -5.95 17.71
N ARG A 424 18.62 -4.67 17.37
CA ARG A 424 19.41 -3.94 16.35
C ARG A 424 20.89 -3.82 16.72
N ASN A 425 21.19 -3.61 18.00
CA ASN A 425 22.56 -3.46 18.47
C ASN A 425 23.21 -4.80 18.85
N ASN A 426 22.50 -5.92 18.69
CA ASN A 426 22.91 -7.23 19.17
C ASN A 426 23.38 -7.19 20.65
N THR A 427 22.61 -6.48 21.48
CA THR A 427 22.97 -6.19 22.88
C THR A 427 23.20 -7.46 23.69
N GLU A 428 22.54 -8.57 23.36
CA GLU A 428 22.75 -9.87 24.02
C GLU A 428 24.18 -10.40 23.82
N SER A 429 24.73 -10.26 22.61
CA SER A 429 26.12 -10.62 22.31
C SER A 429 27.10 -9.72 23.06
N PHE A 430 26.79 -8.43 23.19
CA PHE A 430 27.57 -7.50 24.01
C PHE A 430 27.55 -7.90 25.49
N ILE A 431 26.37 -8.16 26.06
CA ILE A 431 26.20 -8.55 27.47
C ILE A 431 26.95 -9.85 27.76
N SER A 432 26.77 -10.88 26.94
CA SER A 432 27.44 -12.18 27.15
C SER A 432 28.96 -12.10 27.08
N LYS A 433 29.50 -11.16 26.30
CA LYS A 433 30.95 -11.03 26.08
C LYS A 433 31.63 -10.09 27.07
N LEU A 434 30.94 -9.06 27.55
CA LEU A 434 31.55 -7.94 28.28
C LEU A 434 30.94 -7.67 29.66
N CYS A 435 29.74 -8.17 29.97
CA CYS A 435 29.13 -7.93 31.28
C CYS A 435 29.40 -9.09 32.24
N THR A 436 29.84 -8.75 33.44
CA THR A 436 30.00 -9.69 34.56
C THR A 436 28.71 -9.84 35.34
N PHE A 437 28.67 -10.78 36.30
CA PHE A 437 27.53 -10.95 37.21
C PHE A 437 27.25 -9.69 38.03
N ASP A 438 28.28 -8.95 38.44
CA ASP A 438 28.12 -7.72 39.20
C ASP A 438 27.49 -6.59 38.37
N ASP A 439 27.83 -6.51 37.09
CA ASP A 439 27.22 -5.58 36.14
C ASP A 439 25.73 -5.90 35.92
N GLN A 440 25.40 -7.19 35.78
CA GLN A 440 24.02 -7.66 35.68
C GLN A 440 23.24 -7.31 36.95
N LEU A 441 23.83 -7.56 38.13
CA LEU A 441 23.21 -7.24 39.41
C LEU A 441 22.98 -5.73 39.59
N HIS A 442 23.89 -4.89 39.10
CA HIS A 442 23.74 -3.44 39.09
C HIS A 442 22.57 -2.99 38.19
N VAL A 443 22.50 -3.50 36.96
CA VAL A 443 21.41 -3.21 36.02
C VAL A 443 20.05 -3.67 36.58
N MET A 444 19.98 -4.85 37.20
CA MET A 444 18.76 -5.34 37.85
C MET A 444 18.29 -4.42 38.99
N ARG A 445 19.22 -3.83 39.75
CA ARG A 445 18.88 -2.85 40.80
C ARG A 445 18.34 -1.55 40.20
N LEU A 446 18.94 -1.06 39.11
CA LEU A 446 18.47 0.13 38.40
C LEU A 446 17.07 -0.09 37.81
N ALA A 447 16.82 -1.24 37.17
CA ALA A 447 15.51 -1.59 36.63
C ALA A 447 14.44 -1.62 37.73
N ARG A 448 14.74 -2.22 38.90
CA ARG A 448 13.82 -2.21 40.05
C ARG A 448 13.54 -0.79 40.58
N ALA A 449 14.54 0.08 40.59
CA ALA A 449 14.36 1.48 41.01
C ALA A 449 13.49 2.26 39.99
N GLU A 450 13.65 1.98 38.71
CA GLU A 450 12.82 2.57 37.66
C GLU A 450 11.37 2.05 37.70
N ASP A 451 11.16 0.75 37.92
CA ASP A 451 9.81 0.19 38.13
C ASP A 451 9.13 0.81 39.34
N ALA A 452 9.88 1.00 40.44
CA ALA A 452 9.40 1.66 41.65
C ALA A 452 9.01 3.13 41.43
N SER A 453 9.50 3.79 40.36
CA SER A 453 9.14 5.17 40.01
C SER A 453 7.67 5.32 39.54
N GLY A 454 7.01 4.23 39.18
CA GLY A 454 5.59 4.20 38.83
C GLY A 454 5.23 4.92 37.52
N LYS A 455 6.21 5.28 36.68
CA LYS A 455 5.98 5.92 35.37
C LYS A 455 5.02 5.13 34.48
N ALA A 456 5.17 3.81 34.42
CA ALA A 456 4.28 2.92 33.68
C ALA A 456 2.85 2.92 34.24
N ARG A 457 2.67 3.05 35.56
CA ARG A 457 1.35 3.19 36.19
C ARG A 457 0.68 4.51 35.78
N LYS A 458 1.41 5.63 35.84
CA LYS A 458 0.91 6.95 35.42
C LYS A 458 0.49 6.95 33.94
N PHE A 459 1.28 6.33 33.08
CA PHE A 459 0.93 6.17 31.67
C PHE A 459 -0.36 5.34 31.47
N ARG A 460 -0.51 4.22 32.20
CA ARG A 460 -1.74 3.40 32.15
C ARG A 460 -2.98 4.16 32.64
N GLU A 461 -2.85 4.93 33.72
CA GLU A 461 -3.95 5.76 34.25
C GLU A 461 -4.40 6.81 33.23
N GLU A 462 -3.45 7.49 32.58
CA GLU A 462 -3.74 8.49 31.55
C GLU A 462 -4.30 7.86 30.27
N TYR A 463 -3.80 6.69 29.87
CA TYR A 463 -4.32 5.94 28.74
C TYR A 463 -5.78 5.50 28.97
N LEU A 464 -6.10 5.01 30.16
CA LEU A 464 -7.48 4.64 30.54
C LEU A 464 -8.42 5.84 30.52
N ARG A 465 -7.95 7.01 30.98
CA ARG A 465 -8.71 8.27 30.91
C ARG A 465 -9.04 8.62 29.45
N LEU A 466 -8.04 8.63 28.57
CA LEU A 466 -8.21 8.95 27.15
C LEU A 466 -9.08 7.93 26.40
N GLN A 467 -8.97 6.63 26.72
CA GLN A 467 -9.84 5.60 26.17
C GLN A 467 -11.31 5.84 26.55
N LYS A 468 -11.56 6.19 27.82
CA LYS A 468 -12.91 6.52 28.28
C LYS A 468 -13.46 7.75 27.56
N GLU A 469 -12.68 8.82 27.43
CA GLU A 469 -13.08 10.03 26.69
C GLU A 469 -13.40 9.75 25.22
N ARG A 470 -12.64 8.86 24.57
CA ARG A 470 -12.92 8.42 23.20
C ARG A 470 -14.19 7.58 23.11
N ALA A 471 -14.39 6.64 24.02
CA ALA A 471 -15.60 5.81 24.07
C ALA A 471 -16.85 6.69 24.28
N ASP A 472 -16.79 7.65 25.22
CA ASP A 472 -17.87 8.59 25.48
C ASP A 472 -18.15 9.46 24.24
N SER A 473 -17.11 9.94 23.56
CA SER A 473 -17.24 10.73 22.32
C SER A 473 -17.84 9.91 21.17
N ALA A 474 -17.44 8.64 21.02
CA ALA A 474 -17.98 7.72 20.02
C ALA A 474 -19.46 7.43 20.28
N GLN A 475 -19.85 7.18 21.54
CA GLN A 475 -21.25 6.99 21.92
C GLN A 475 -22.10 8.23 21.60
N ILE A 476 -21.58 9.44 21.86
CA ILE A 476 -22.26 10.70 21.51
C ILE A 476 -22.40 10.85 20.00
N LYS A 477 -21.35 10.55 19.21
CA LYS A 477 -21.42 10.58 17.74
C LYS A 477 -22.47 9.60 17.22
N GLN A 478 -22.47 8.37 17.73
CA GLN A 478 -23.43 7.34 17.34
C GLN A 478 -24.88 7.73 17.68
N ALA A 479 -25.11 8.24 18.91
CA ALA A 479 -26.43 8.74 19.31
C ALA A 479 -26.92 9.89 18.41
N ASN A 480 -26.03 10.83 18.06
CA ASN A 480 -26.36 11.92 17.15
C ASN A 480 -26.68 11.43 15.73
N LEU A 481 -25.97 10.41 15.23
CA LEU A 481 -26.23 9.80 13.93
C LEU A 481 -27.58 9.08 13.90
N ILE A 482 -27.89 8.30 14.93
CA ILE A 482 -29.19 7.62 15.09
C ILE A 482 -30.31 8.66 15.11
N GLN A 483 -30.15 9.74 15.89
CA GLN A 483 -31.14 10.81 15.95
C GLN A 483 -31.34 11.50 14.59
N LYS A 484 -30.24 11.79 13.87
CA LYS A 484 -30.31 12.38 12.51
C LYS A 484 -31.01 11.46 11.52
N LYS A 485 -30.69 10.15 11.53
CA LYS A 485 -31.36 9.14 10.67
C LYS A 485 -32.85 9.02 11.01
N SER A 486 -33.22 9.02 12.29
CA SER A 486 -34.61 9.00 12.75
C SER A 486 -35.39 10.24 12.30
N ASN A 487 -34.83 11.43 12.50
CA ASN A 487 -35.46 12.69 12.10
C ASN A 487 -35.64 12.78 10.56
N GLU A 488 -34.66 12.30 9.79
CA GLU A 488 -34.77 12.26 8.31
C GLU A 488 -35.82 11.24 7.86
N ALA A 489 -35.92 10.08 8.50
CA ALA A 489 -36.94 9.08 8.21
C ALA A 489 -38.36 9.61 8.49
N GLU A 490 -38.55 10.29 9.62
CA GLU A 490 -39.81 10.98 9.95
C GLU A 490 -40.15 12.07 8.92
N ARG A 491 -39.15 12.89 8.53
CA ARG A 491 -39.31 13.92 7.49
C ARG A 491 -39.76 13.32 6.15
N LEU A 492 -39.11 12.24 5.71
CA LEU A 492 -39.43 11.57 4.44
C LEU A 492 -40.80 10.88 4.47
N ASN A 493 -41.19 10.27 5.60
CA ASN A 493 -42.53 9.71 5.78
C ASN A 493 -43.61 10.79 5.74
N ALA A 494 -43.37 11.96 6.35
CA ALA A 494 -44.30 13.09 6.34
C ALA A 494 -44.47 13.74 4.96
N LEU A 495 -43.41 13.74 4.13
CA LEU A 495 -43.42 14.27 2.76
C LEU A 495 -44.36 13.49 1.84
N GLY A 496 -44.42 12.16 1.99
CA GLY A 496 -45.20 11.28 1.12
C GLY A 496 -44.69 11.20 -0.33
N ALA A 497 -45.15 10.18 -1.06
CA ALA A 497 -44.78 9.99 -2.46
C ALA A 497 -45.76 10.69 -3.40
N GLU A 498 -45.26 11.59 -4.25
CA GLU A 498 -46.05 12.25 -5.28
C GLU A 498 -46.05 11.41 -6.55
N THR A 499 -47.26 11.11 -7.06
CA THR A 499 -47.47 10.26 -8.24
C THR A 499 -48.06 11.02 -9.43
N ASP A 500 -48.50 12.28 -9.22
CA ASP A 500 -49.00 13.14 -10.28
C ASP A 500 -47.84 13.61 -11.17
N ARG A 501 -47.82 13.08 -12.39
CA ARG A 501 -46.85 13.41 -13.44
C ARG A 501 -46.72 14.92 -13.66
N THR A 502 -47.82 15.66 -13.59
CA THR A 502 -47.86 17.11 -13.87
C THR A 502 -47.16 17.91 -12.77
N LYS A 503 -47.26 17.45 -11.51
CA LYS A 503 -46.58 18.07 -10.38
C LYS A 503 -45.10 17.74 -10.36
N ILE A 504 -44.74 16.48 -10.63
CA ILE A 504 -43.34 16.04 -10.68
C ILE A 504 -42.55 16.84 -11.75
N LEU A 505 -43.16 17.12 -12.91
CA LEU A 505 -42.56 17.93 -13.97
C LEU A 505 -42.17 19.35 -13.53
N ASN A 506 -42.86 19.91 -12.53
CA ASN A 506 -42.64 21.27 -12.05
C ASN A 506 -41.75 21.36 -10.81
N MET A 507 -41.25 20.24 -10.28
CA MET A 507 -40.40 20.22 -9.08
C MET A 507 -39.01 20.82 -9.31
N THR A 508 -38.46 21.39 -8.24
CA THR A 508 -37.06 21.80 -8.12
C THR A 508 -36.15 20.59 -7.91
N ILE A 509 -34.84 20.76 -8.08
CA ILE A 509 -33.86 19.68 -7.84
C ILE A 509 -33.95 19.18 -6.39
N LYS A 510 -34.16 20.09 -5.43
CA LYS A 510 -34.29 19.73 -4.02
C LYS A 510 -35.52 18.84 -3.78
N GLU A 511 -36.66 19.21 -4.35
CA GLU A 511 -37.90 18.43 -4.24
C GLU A 511 -37.80 17.08 -4.95
N LEU A 512 -37.16 17.02 -6.12
CA LEU A 512 -36.90 15.76 -6.83
C LEU A 512 -35.93 14.84 -6.05
N THR A 513 -34.97 15.43 -5.33
CA THR A 513 -34.05 14.67 -4.48
C THR A 513 -34.78 14.09 -3.27
N ASP A 514 -35.66 14.86 -2.64
CA ASP A 514 -36.49 14.38 -1.54
C ASP A 514 -37.47 13.29 -2.02
N GLN A 515 -38.11 13.45 -3.18
CA GLN A 515 -38.96 12.40 -3.77
C GLN A 515 -38.16 11.14 -4.13
N PHE A 516 -36.95 11.28 -4.70
CA PHE A 516 -36.07 10.14 -4.93
C PHE A 516 -35.76 9.36 -3.65
N LYS A 517 -35.48 10.07 -2.53
CA LYS A 517 -35.26 9.44 -1.23
C LYS A 517 -36.52 8.73 -0.71
N VAL A 518 -37.70 9.32 -0.88
CA VAL A 518 -38.98 8.66 -0.53
C VAL A 518 -39.15 7.36 -1.32
N TYR A 519 -39.00 7.40 -2.66
CA TYR A 519 -39.13 6.21 -3.50
C TYR A 519 -38.09 5.12 -3.19
N LYS A 520 -36.85 5.52 -2.88
CA LYS A 520 -35.74 4.59 -2.59
C LYS A 520 -35.81 4.00 -1.18
N SER A 521 -36.05 4.82 -0.16
CA SER A 521 -35.89 4.44 1.25
C SER A 521 -37.20 4.15 1.97
N VAL A 522 -38.30 4.80 1.58
CA VAL A 522 -39.63 4.55 2.19
C VAL A 522 -40.41 3.52 1.39
N LEU A 523 -40.48 3.67 0.07
CA LEU A 523 -41.22 2.74 -0.81
C LEU A 523 -40.38 1.57 -1.32
N MET A 524 -39.09 1.53 -0.98
CA MET A 524 -38.18 0.43 -1.28
C MET A 524 -38.19 0.02 -2.77
N ASP A 525 -38.16 0.99 -3.70
CA ASP A 525 -38.12 0.69 -5.13
C ASP A 525 -36.84 -0.13 -5.47
N PRO A 526 -36.98 -1.37 -5.97
CA PRO A 526 -35.86 -2.30 -6.14
C PRO A 526 -34.88 -1.85 -7.24
N ILE A 527 -35.32 -0.99 -8.16
CA ILE A 527 -34.45 -0.43 -9.20
C ILE A 527 -33.65 0.73 -8.62
N LEU A 528 -34.29 1.58 -7.80
CA LEU A 528 -33.61 2.72 -7.17
C LEU A 528 -32.63 2.31 -6.07
N ALA A 529 -32.76 1.10 -5.51
CA ALA A 529 -31.80 0.53 -4.57
C ALA A 529 -30.35 0.64 -5.09
N ASN A 530 -30.15 0.35 -6.37
CA ASN A 530 -28.84 0.33 -7.04
C ASN A 530 -28.44 1.66 -7.68
N VAL A 531 -29.28 2.71 -7.60
CA VAL A 531 -28.99 4.03 -8.19
C VAL A 531 -28.35 4.93 -7.14
N THR A 532 -27.18 5.49 -7.46
CA THR A 532 -26.44 6.42 -6.58
C THR A 532 -26.76 7.88 -6.94
N GLN A 533 -26.86 8.75 -5.94
CA GLN A 533 -27.13 10.18 -6.18
C GLN A 533 -26.01 10.86 -6.99
N SER A 534 -24.77 10.40 -6.87
CA SER A 534 -23.61 10.90 -7.61
C SER A 534 -23.70 10.65 -9.13
N SER A 535 -24.52 9.69 -9.56
CA SER A 535 -24.80 9.45 -10.99
C SER A 535 -25.79 10.48 -11.58
N MET A 536 -26.43 11.29 -10.75
CA MET A 536 -27.54 12.18 -11.10
C MET A 536 -27.08 13.64 -11.15
N LYS A 537 -26.31 14.00 -12.18
CA LYS A 537 -25.65 15.32 -12.28
C LYS A 537 -26.51 16.44 -12.84
N LYS A 538 -27.60 16.12 -13.55
CA LYS A 538 -28.47 17.11 -14.21
C LYS A 538 -29.92 16.96 -13.75
N LYS A 539 -30.69 18.05 -13.79
CA LYS A 539 -32.11 18.06 -13.37
C LYS A 539 -32.95 17.05 -14.15
N GLU A 540 -32.66 16.88 -15.45
CA GLU A 540 -33.37 15.95 -16.33
C GLU A 540 -33.23 14.50 -15.88
N ASN A 541 -32.07 14.13 -15.32
CA ASN A 541 -31.83 12.79 -14.79
C ASN A 541 -32.74 12.56 -13.57
N TRP A 542 -32.72 13.48 -12.59
CA TRP A 542 -33.60 13.45 -11.41
C TRP A 542 -35.06 13.32 -11.78
N LEU A 543 -35.49 14.12 -12.75
CA LEU A 543 -36.85 14.13 -13.23
C LEU A 543 -37.24 12.80 -13.87
N ALA A 544 -36.40 12.26 -14.78
CA ALA A 544 -36.65 10.99 -15.45
C ALA A 544 -36.73 9.82 -14.46
N THR A 545 -35.85 9.79 -13.45
CA THR A 545 -35.79 8.73 -12.45
C THR A 545 -37.00 8.76 -11.51
N VAL A 546 -37.40 9.93 -11.01
CA VAL A 546 -38.58 10.06 -10.13
C VAL A 546 -39.86 9.75 -10.91
N LEU A 547 -39.98 10.20 -12.16
CA LEU A 547 -41.13 9.87 -13.02
C LEU A 547 -41.22 8.36 -13.32
N ALA A 548 -40.09 7.71 -13.56
CA ALA A 548 -40.05 6.27 -13.79
C ALA A 548 -40.44 5.49 -12.53
N ALA A 549 -40.02 5.95 -11.34
CA ALA A 549 -40.42 5.36 -10.06
C ALA A 549 -41.92 5.57 -9.77
N ALA A 550 -42.43 6.79 -9.96
CA ALA A 550 -43.85 7.10 -9.81
C ALA A 550 -44.73 6.25 -10.75
N ALA A 551 -44.29 6.01 -11.99
CA ALA A 551 -45.01 5.18 -12.95
C ALA A 551 -45.07 3.70 -12.53
N ARG A 552 -44.08 3.20 -11.78
CA ARG A 552 -44.06 1.82 -11.29
C ARG A 552 -44.98 1.58 -10.08
N ILE A 553 -45.43 2.65 -9.41
CA ILE A 553 -46.14 2.55 -8.12
C ILE A 553 -47.65 2.90 -8.24
N SER A 554 -48.16 3.31 -9.41
CA SER A 554 -49.60 3.56 -9.61
C SER A 554 -50.44 2.26 -9.59
N PRO A 555 -51.73 2.32 -9.19
CA PRO A 555 -52.30 1.43 -8.17
C PRO A 555 -52.78 0.08 -8.73
N GLY A 556 -52.13 -1.01 -8.29
CA GLY A 556 -52.56 -2.36 -8.65
C GLY A 556 -51.76 -3.53 -8.07
N SER A 557 -50.60 -3.30 -7.45
CA SER A 557 -49.77 -4.40 -6.93
C SER A 557 -49.23 -4.11 -5.53
N ILE A 558 -50.11 -4.13 -4.53
CA ILE A 558 -49.72 -4.47 -3.16
C ILE A 558 -50.10 -5.93 -2.97
N SER A 559 -49.14 -6.84 -3.11
CA SER A 559 -49.30 -8.23 -2.69
C SER A 559 -48.95 -8.32 -1.20
N THR A 560 -49.94 -8.71 -0.41
CA THR A 560 -49.87 -8.95 1.02
C THR A 560 -49.19 -10.30 1.32
N THR A 561 -47.97 -10.23 1.87
CA THR A 561 -47.35 -11.11 2.91
C THR A 561 -47.04 -12.59 2.58
N PRO A 562 -46.03 -13.22 3.25
CA PRO A 562 -46.29 -13.79 4.58
C PRO A 562 -45.18 -13.59 5.66
N GLU A 563 -45.64 -13.54 6.90
CA GLU A 563 -45.06 -14.02 8.17
C GLU A 563 -43.63 -13.63 8.58
N THR A 564 -43.55 -12.65 9.48
CA THR A 564 -42.64 -12.72 10.65
C THR A 564 -43.37 -12.09 11.84
N THR A 565 -43.47 -12.81 12.95
CA THR A 565 -44.29 -12.55 14.15
C THR A 565 -43.78 -11.41 15.06
N LEU A 566 -43.35 -10.31 14.47
CA LEU A 566 -43.00 -9.07 15.19
C LEU A 566 -43.82 -7.93 14.59
N GLY A 567 -44.40 -7.06 15.43
CA GLY A 567 -45.21 -5.94 14.95
C GLY A 567 -44.43 -5.05 13.96
N PRO A 568 -45.08 -4.28 13.07
CA PRO A 568 -44.40 -3.50 12.02
C PRO A 568 -43.30 -2.56 12.56
N VAL A 569 -43.49 -2.04 13.77
CA VAL A 569 -42.55 -1.17 14.48
C VAL A 569 -41.38 -1.96 15.07
N GLU A 570 -41.61 -3.17 15.58
CA GLU A 570 -40.58 -4.04 16.17
C GLU A 570 -39.74 -4.76 15.11
N ALA A 571 -40.35 -5.16 13.99
CA ALA A 571 -39.66 -5.74 12.85
C ALA A 571 -38.77 -4.71 12.13
N MET A 572 -39.20 -3.44 12.09
CA MET A 572 -38.40 -2.32 11.58
C MET A 572 -37.29 -1.93 12.56
N ALA A 573 -37.55 -1.87 13.87
CA ALA A 573 -36.54 -1.62 14.90
C ALA A 573 -35.45 -2.71 14.92
N LYS A 574 -35.84 -3.98 14.81
CA LYS A 574 -34.90 -5.12 14.75
C LYS A 574 -34.05 -5.11 13.48
N ARG A 575 -34.62 -4.76 12.31
CA ARG A 575 -33.86 -4.65 11.05
C ARG A 575 -33.00 -3.39 10.97
N LEU A 576 -33.38 -2.31 11.66
CA LEU A 576 -32.53 -1.13 11.86
C LEU A 576 -31.33 -1.49 12.75
N GLN A 577 -31.54 -2.27 13.80
CA GLN A 577 -30.47 -2.82 14.64
C GLN A 577 -29.52 -3.74 13.84
N ASP A 578 -30.06 -4.61 12.98
CA ASP A 578 -29.25 -5.48 12.11
C ASP A 578 -28.49 -4.69 11.01
N SER A 579 -28.99 -3.53 10.59
CA SER A 579 -28.24 -2.59 9.72
C SER A 579 -27.20 -1.76 10.48
N MET A 580 -27.40 -1.57 11.79
CA MET A 580 -26.43 -0.89 12.67
C MET A 580 -25.17 -1.73 12.88
N ASP A 581 -25.26 -3.07 12.87
CA ASP A 581 -24.09 -3.94 12.98
C ASP A 581 -23.24 -4.00 11.69
N MET A 582 -23.78 -3.60 10.53
CA MET A 582 -23.03 -3.51 9.27
C MET A 582 -22.41 -2.12 9.01
N ASP A 583 -23.08 -1.04 9.43
CA ASP A 583 -22.57 0.34 9.22
C ASP A 583 -21.50 0.75 10.27
N ILE A 584 -21.37 0.03 11.39
CA ILE A 584 -20.32 0.27 12.40
C ILE A 584 -18.91 -0.07 11.87
N ASP A 585 -18.81 -1.02 10.93
CA ASP A 585 -17.53 -1.40 10.32
C ASP A 585 -17.05 -0.40 9.25
N ASP A 586 -17.94 0.35 8.60
CA ASP A 586 -17.59 1.29 7.53
C ASP A 586 -17.32 2.74 8.04
N GLU A 587 -17.90 3.18 9.17
CA GLU A 587 -17.64 4.53 9.74
C GLU A 587 -16.40 4.61 10.65
N MET A 588 -15.86 3.48 11.12
CA MET A 588 -14.60 3.47 11.87
C MET A 588 -13.37 3.83 11.01
N ASP A 589 -13.49 3.75 9.68
CA ASP A 589 -12.40 4.06 8.75
C ASP A 589 -12.35 5.54 8.32
N GLU A 590 -13.42 6.33 8.44
CA GLU A 590 -13.40 7.76 8.08
C GLU A 590 -12.85 8.67 9.20
N ASP A 591 -13.14 8.39 10.47
CA ASP A 591 -12.65 9.21 11.61
C ASP A 591 -11.14 9.02 11.91
N MET A 592 -10.49 8.03 11.28
CA MET A 592 -9.03 7.84 11.33
C MET A 592 -8.28 8.58 10.20
N MET A 593 -8.99 9.27 9.30
CA MET A 593 -8.39 10.04 8.20
C MET A 593 -8.10 11.52 8.53
N ASP A 594 -8.58 12.02 9.68
CA ASP A 594 -8.40 13.44 10.10
C ASP A 594 -7.25 13.66 11.11
N LEU A 595 -6.29 12.74 11.17
CA LEU A 595 -4.98 12.97 11.81
C LEU A 595 -3.86 12.76 10.78
N ASN A 596 -3.77 13.70 9.83
CA ASN A 596 -2.57 13.94 9.02
C ASN A 596 -1.95 15.31 9.38
#